data_AF-A0A6G4AIU9-F1
#
_entry.id   AF-A0A6G4AIU9-F1
#
_cell.length_a   1.000
_cell.length_b   1.000
_cell.length_c   1.000
_cell.angle_alpha   90.00
_cell.angle_beta   90.00
_cell.angle_gamma   90.00
#
_symmetry.space_group_name_H-M   'P 1'
#
loop_
_entity.id
_entity.type
_entity.pdbx_description
1 polymer ?
#
loop_
_entity_poly.entity_id
_entity_poly.type
_entity_poly.pdbx_seq_one_letter_code
_entity_poly.pdbx_strand_id
1 'polypeptide(L)'
;MTTPSEPRGAVARHTAYLPHFWDKTKDSRPIWHIDWGHPGFAQHTPPEPTADHRPTVLARSWGRPAPDGTVETWPYLHRGACLGCTWEGPDRRRTDEAVEDAHDHSHDGWRDLPTLPERRGRHWTTHATHLYPKGWFDRGGPVRTIRTGIEKRHIPRAAPGGGYDLAVQPPKTLLRVAAVAETLPMPEPGTAKAA
;
A
#
# COMPACT_ATOMS: atom_id res chain seq x y z
N MET A 1 -37.64 -9.65 7.52
CA MET A 1 -36.52 -10.62 7.59
C MET A 1 -35.24 -9.81 7.57
N THR A 2 -34.59 -9.67 8.72
CA THR A 2 -33.33 -8.93 8.82
C THR A 2 -32.25 -9.81 8.23
N THR A 3 -31.69 -9.44 7.07
CA THR A 3 -30.50 -10.11 6.53
C THR A 3 -29.45 -10.13 7.65
N PRO A 4 -28.88 -11.28 8.04
CA PRO A 4 -27.87 -11.31 9.08
C PRO A 4 -26.76 -10.33 8.71
N SER A 5 -26.45 -9.42 9.65
CA SER A 5 -25.41 -8.42 9.46
C SER A 5 -24.11 -9.13 9.12
N GLU A 6 -23.48 -8.75 8.02
CA GLU A 6 -22.19 -9.31 7.62
C GLU A 6 -21.15 -9.01 8.72
N PRO A 7 -20.26 -9.97 9.06
CA PRO A 7 -19.19 -9.72 10.03
C PRO A 7 -18.29 -8.57 9.59
N ARG A 8 -17.80 -7.79 10.57
CA ARG A 8 -16.94 -6.63 10.34
C ARG A 8 -15.54 -6.82 10.90
N GLY A 9 -14.56 -6.21 10.24
CA GLY A 9 -13.13 -6.32 10.53
C GLY A 9 -12.45 -7.42 9.72
N ALA A 10 -11.14 -7.24 9.49
CA ALA A 10 -10.36 -8.15 8.65
C ALA A 10 -10.40 -9.60 9.17
N VAL A 11 -10.17 -9.78 10.47
CA VAL A 11 -10.16 -11.08 11.13
C VAL A 11 -11.52 -11.76 11.00
N ALA A 12 -12.60 -11.12 11.45
CA ALA A 12 -13.93 -11.73 11.46
C ALA A 12 -14.42 -12.11 10.06
N ARG A 13 -14.16 -11.27 9.05
CA ARG A 13 -14.48 -11.56 7.65
C ARG A 13 -13.69 -12.75 7.13
N HIS A 14 -12.39 -12.81 7.38
CA HIS A 14 -11.57 -13.94 6.95
C HIS A 14 -11.96 -15.24 7.66
N THR A 15 -12.27 -15.19 8.96
CA THR A 15 -12.82 -16.32 9.72
C THR A 15 -14.11 -16.85 9.09
N ALA A 16 -15.03 -15.95 8.72
CA ALA A 16 -16.28 -16.32 8.08
C ALA A 16 -16.09 -16.87 6.65
N TYR A 17 -15.05 -16.41 5.95
CA TYR A 17 -14.69 -16.90 4.61
C TYR A 17 -14.15 -18.34 4.60
N LEU A 18 -13.34 -18.72 5.60
CA LEU A 18 -12.59 -19.98 5.60
C LEU A 18 -13.44 -21.25 5.36
N PRO A 19 -14.61 -21.43 6.01
CA PRO A 19 -15.47 -22.58 5.73
C PRO A 19 -15.94 -22.66 4.27
N HIS A 20 -16.14 -21.50 3.62
CA HIS A 20 -16.58 -21.43 2.23
C HIS A 20 -15.43 -21.65 1.25
N PHE A 21 -14.20 -21.30 1.61
CA PHE A 21 -13.03 -21.51 0.77
C PHE A 21 -12.78 -22.99 0.46
N TRP A 22 -13.02 -23.87 1.43
CA TRP A 22 -12.81 -25.32 1.29
C TRP A 22 -14.04 -26.07 0.76
N ASP A 23 -15.22 -25.50 0.91
CA ASP A 23 -16.46 -26.05 0.38
C ASP A 23 -16.58 -25.78 -1.12
N LYS A 24 -16.08 -26.73 -1.94
CA LYS A 24 -16.13 -26.63 -3.42
C LYS A 24 -17.54 -26.53 -4.00
N THR A 25 -18.58 -26.76 -3.19
CA THR A 25 -19.98 -26.60 -3.63
C THR A 25 -20.48 -25.16 -3.50
N LYS A 26 -19.73 -24.29 -2.82
CA LYS A 26 -20.07 -22.88 -2.60
C LYS A 26 -19.12 -21.96 -3.35
N ASP A 27 -19.67 -20.88 -3.88
CA ASP A 27 -18.86 -19.79 -4.40
C ASP A 27 -18.41 -18.89 -3.24
N SER A 28 -17.12 -18.97 -2.89
CA SER A 28 -16.51 -18.14 -1.85
C SER A 28 -16.02 -16.78 -2.35
N ARG A 29 -15.93 -16.60 -3.68
CA ARG A 29 -15.43 -15.36 -4.30
C ARG A 29 -16.20 -14.10 -3.90
N PRO A 30 -17.54 -14.08 -3.71
CA PRO A 30 -18.25 -12.86 -3.32
C PRO A 30 -18.14 -12.53 -1.83
N ILE A 31 -17.55 -13.41 -1.01
CA ILE A 31 -17.39 -13.22 0.43
C ILE A 31 -16.12 -12.39 0.67
N TRP A 32 -16.23 -11.34 1.49
CA TRP A 32 -15.06 -10.57 1.89
C TRP A 32 -14.06 -11.43 2.66
N HIS A 33 -12.80 -11.34 2.25
CA HIS A 33 -11.69 -12.04 2.88
C HIS A 33 -10.42 -11.20 2.77
N ILE A 34 -9.44 -11.44 3.64
CA ILE A 34 -8.11 -10.85 3.44
C ILE A 34 -7.57 -11.33 2.10
N ASP A 35 -7.05 -10.41 1.28
CA ASP A 35 -6.58 -10.72 -0.07
C ASP A 35 -5.31 -11.58 -0.04
N TRP A 36 -5.11 -12.36 -1.10
CA TRP A 36 -4.01 -13.32 -1.18
C TRP A 36 -2.64 -12.65 -1.04
N GLY A 37 -1.80 -13.16 -0.13
CA GLY A 37 -0.46 -12.63 0.10
C GLY A 37 -0.39 -11.41 1.01
N HIS A 38 -1.52 -10.81 1.38
CA HIS A 38 -1.57 -9.71 2.34
C HIS A 38 -1.33 -10.21 3.79
N PRO A 39 -0.85 -9.36 4.72
CA PRO A 39 -0.71 -9.72 6.12
C PRO A 39 -2.03 -10.23 6.72
N GLY A 40 -1.97 -11.31 7.49
CA GLY A 40 -3.15 -11.96 8.06
C GLY A 40 -3.88 -12.94 7.13
N PHE A 41 -3.52 -13.02 5.84
CA PHE A 41 -4.03 -14.09 4.97
C PHE A 41 -3.49 -15.45 5.44
N ALA A 42 -4.39 -16.41 5.63
CA ALA A 42 -4.06 -17.80 5.92
C ALA A 42 -5.15 -18.73 5.38
N GLN A 43 -4.78 -19.89 4.83
CA GLN A 43 -5.76 -20.78 4.18
C GLN A 43 -6.49 -21.73 5.14
N HIS A 44 -5.92 -21.97 6.32
CA HIS A 44 -6.39 -23.03 7.23
C HIS A 44 -6.81 -22.50 8.60
N THR A 45 -6.07 -21.53 9.10
CA THR A 45 -6.24 -21.02 10.45
C THR A 45 -6.74 -19.58 10.38
N PRO A 46 -7.83 -19.24 11.06
CA PRO A 46 -8.24 -17.85 11.20
C PRO A 46 -7.09 -17.01 11.77
N PRO A 47 -6.82 -15.82 11.23
CA PRO A 47 -5.83 -14.92 11.80
C PRO A 47 -6.31 -14.46 13.18
N GLU A 48 -5.36 -14.30 14.09
CA GLU A 48 -5.63 -13.67 15.38
C GLU A 48 -5.51 -12.14 15.24
N PRO A 49 -6.31 -11.37 16.00
CA PRO A 49 -6.15 -9.93 16.07
C PRO A 49 -4.75 -9.55 16.57
N THR A 50 -4.15 -8.54 15.96
CA THR A 50 -2.84 -8.03 16.40
C THR A 50 -3.02 -7.03 17.54
N ALA A 51 -2.08 -7.00 18.49
CA ALA A 51 -2.14 -6.03 19.60
C ALA A 51 -2.06 -4.56 19.11
N ASP A 52 -1.23 -4.32 18.10
CA ASP A 52 -1.12 -3.03 17.43
C ASP A 52 -2.00 -2.96 16.18
N HIS A 53 -2.34 -1.74 15.74
CA HIS A 53 -2.97 -1.53 14.44
C HIS A 53 -2.00 -1.93 13.32
N ARG A 54 -2.31 -3.04 12.62
CA ARG A 54 -1.54 -3.48 11.45
C ARG A 54 -2.38 -3.41 10.16
N PRO A 55 -1.82 -2.91 9.05
CA PRO A 55 -2.52 -2.78 7.79
C PRO A 55 -2.70 -4.13 7.10
N THR A 56 -3.85 -4.31 6.47
CA THR A 56 -4.13 -5.39 5.52
C THR A 56 -5.16 -4.94 4.48
N VAL A 57 -5.48 -5.80 3.52
CA VAL A 57 -6.51 -5.53 2.52
C VAL A 57 -7.53 -6.65 2.49
N LEU A 58 -8.79 -6.26 2.44
CA LEU A 58 -9.90 -7.14 2.13
C LEU A 58 -10.20 -7.09 0.64
N ALA A 59 -10.59 -8.22 0.06
CA ALA A 59 -11.05 -8.34 -1.31
C ALA A 59 -12.34 -9.17 -1.38
N ARG A 60 -13.14 -8.91 -2.41
CA ARG A 60 -14.20 -9.82 -2.88
C ARG A 60 -14.42 -9.64 -4.38
N SER A 61 -14.89 -10.70 -5.03
CA SER A 61 -15.47 -10.60 -6.37
C SER A 61 -16.78 -9.82 -6.31
N TRP A 62 -16.94 -8.92 -7.28
CA TRP A 62 -18.11 -8.06 -7.38
C TRP A 62 -18.85 -8.30 -8.70
N GLY A 63 -18.23 -7.94 -9.83
CA GLY A 63 -18.78 -8.19 -11.17
C GLY A 63 -20.05 -7.40 -11.49
N ARG A 64 -20.27 -6.25 -10.84
CA ARG A 64 -21.45 -5.38 -11.02
C ARG A 64 -21.02 -3.92 -11.18
N PRO A 65 -21.95 -2.99 -11.50
CA PRO A 65 -21.66 -1.56 -11.53
C PRO A 65 -20.98 -1.11 -10.24
N ALA A 66 -20.04 -0.18 -10.39
CA ALA A 66 -19.26 0.34 -9.30
C ALA A 66 -20.14 0.97 -8.21
N PRO A 67 -19.76 0.82 -6.92
CA PRO A 67 -20.51 1.40 -5.81
C PRO A 67 -20.39 2.94 -5.76
N ASP A 68 -19.49 3.53 -6.55
CA ASP A 68 -19.32 4.98 -6.68
C ASP A 68 -20.37 5.65 -7.59
N GLY A 69 -21.32 4.88 -8.13
CA GLY A 69 -22.38 5.37 -9.01
C GLY A 69 -21.98 5.47 -10.48
N THR A 70 -20.76 5.08 -10.84
CA THR A 70 -20.37 4.98 -12.25
C THR A 70 -21.01 3.76 -12.92
N VAL A 71 -21.23 3.85 -14.24
CA VAL A 71 -21.78 2.74 -15.06
C VAL A 71 -20.72 1.65 -15.29
N GLU A 72 -19.46 1.91 -14.91
CA GLU A 72 -18.38 0.95 -15.08
C GLU A 72 -18.57 -0.27 -14.18
N THR A 73 -18.37 -1.46 -14.74
CA THR A 73 -18.42 -2.70 -13.96
C THR A 73 -17.05 -2.98 -13.36
N TRP A 74 -17.00 -3.16 -12.05
CA TRP A 74 -15.77 -3.54 -11.35
C TRP A 74 -15.75 -5.06 -11.09
N PRO A 75 -14.70 -5.79 -11.51
CA PRO A 75 -14.63 -7.22 -11.28
C PRO A 75 -14.43 -7.58 -9.79
N TYR A 76 -13.75 -6.70 -9.05
CA TYR A 76 -13.41 -6.87 -7.64
C TYR A 76 -13.64 -5.57 -6.87
N LEU A 77 -13.91 -5.72 -5.57
CA LEU A 77 -13.86 -4.64 -4.60
C LEU A 77 -12.73 -4.92 -3.61
N HIS A 78 -12.01 -3.85 -3.25
CA HIS A 78 -10.96 -3.89 -2.25
C HIS A 78 -11.28 -2.90 -1.13
N ARG A 79 -10.90 -3.21 0.10
CA ARG A 79 -10.96 -2.26 1.22
C ARG A 79 -9.67 -2.33 2.00
N GLY A 80 -9.14 -1.18 2.40
CA GLY A 80 -8.16 -1.15 3.46
C GLY A 80 -8.78 -1.73 4.73
N ALA A 81 -8.02 -2.47 5.51
CA ALA A 81 -8.51 -2.98 6.79
C ALA A 81 -7.40 -3.05 7.82
N CYS A 82 -7.82 -3.14 9.09
CA CYS A 82 -6.90 -3.29 10.21
C CYS A 82 -6.97 -4.71 10.78
N LEU A 83 -5.82 -5.28 11.13
CA LEU A 83 -5.74 -6.56 11.87
C LEU A 83 -5.91 -6.38 13.38
N GLY A 84 -5.71 -5.18 13.92
CA GLY A 84 -5.82 -4.90 15.35
C GLY A 84 -7.18 -4.36 15.81
N CYS A 85 -8.06 -3.97 14.88
CA CYS A 85 -9.40 -3.50 15.20
C CYS A 85 -10.37 -3.78 14.05
N THR A 86 -11.65 -3.41 14.20
CA THR A 86 -12.70 -3.66 13.20
C THR A 86 -12.78 -2.61 12.08
N TRP A 87 -11.80 -1.71 11.97
CA TRP A 87 -11.79 -0.67 10.95
C TRP A 87 -11.67 -1.28 9.54
N GLU A 88 -12.46 -0.71 8.62
CA GLU A 88 -12.47 -1.00 7.19
C GLU A 88 -12.60 0.34 6.45
N GLY A 89 -11.77 0.52 5.42
CA GLY A 89 -11.82 1.66 4.53
C GLY A 89 -12.97 1.59 3.52
N PRO A 90 -13.10 2.63 2.67
CA PRO A 90 -14.10 2.66 1.60
C PRO A 90 -13.84 1.58 0.54
N ASP A 91 -14.87 1.31 -0.26
CA ASP A 91 -14.75 0.45 -1.43
C ASP A 91 -13.83 1.08 -2.48
N ARG A 92 -12.72 0.40 -2.79
CA ARG A 92 -11.72 0.78 -3.78
C ARG A 92 -11.75 -0.17 -4.96
N ARG A 93 -11.49 0.40 -6.14
CA ARG A 93 -11.30 -0.39 -7.36
C ARG A 93 -9.96 -1.12 -7.32
N ARG A 94 -8.90 -0.45 -6.85
CA ARG A 94 -7.54 -0.96 -6.86
C ARG A 94 -7.07 -1.35 -5.46
N THR A 95 -6.35 -2.47 -5.38
CA THR A 95 -5.68 -2.92 -4.16
C THR A 95 -4.72 -1.86 -3.62
N ASP A 96 -4.00 -1.14 -4.49
CA ASP A 96 -3.04 -0.10 -4.06
C ASP A 96 -3.71 1.00 -3.22
N GLU A 97 -4.88 1.51 -3.64
CA GLU A 97 -5.64 2.52 -2.91
C GLU A 97 -6.11 1.99 -1.54
N ALA A 98 -6.57 0.73 -1.51
CA ALA A 98 -6.98 0.07 -0.27
C ALA A 98 -5.79 -0.13 0.69
N VAL A 99 -4.61 -0.46 0.16
CA VAL A 99 -3.38 -0.53 0.96
C VAL A 99 -3.06 0.84 1.54
N GLU A 100 -3.12 1.91 0.75
CA GLU A 100 -2.87 3.26 1.24
C GLU A 100 -3.84 3.67 2.35
N ASP A 101 -5.16 3.42 2.18
CA ASP A 101 -6.16 3.68 3.22
C ASP A 101 -5.82 2.95 4.54
N ALA A 102 -5.38 1.68 4.44
CA ALA A 102 -5.01 0.89 5.62
C ALA A 102 -3.80 1.47 6.37
N HIS A 103 -2.88 2.10 5.64
CA HIS A 103 -1.74 2.79 6.23
C HIS A 103 -2.12 4.15 6.81
N ASP A 104 -3.03 4.89 6.16
CA ASP A 104 -3.60 6.12 6.70
C ASP A 104 -4.33 5.87 8.03
N HIS A 105 -4.88 4.66 8.25
CA HIS A 105 -5.46 4.27 9.54
C HIS A 105 -4.44 3.79 10.58
N SER A 106 -3.40 3.06 10.17
CA SER A 106 -2.52 2.34 11.11
C SER A 106 -1.20 3.05 11.41
N HIS A 107 -0.76 3.96 10.55
CA HIS A 107 0.59 4.50 10.53
C HIS A 107 0.58 5.99 10.15
N ASP A 108 -0.01 6.83 10.99
CA ASP A 108 -0.05 8.28 10.79
C ASP A 108 1.33 8.86 10.42
N GLY A 109 1.34 9.78 9.45
CA GLY A 109 2.56 10.42 8.93
C GLY A 109 3.40 9.54 8.01
N TRP A 110 2.98 8.31 7.67
CA TRP A 110 3.74 7.46 6.74
C TRP A 110 4.00 8.15 5.39
N ARG A 111 3.06 8.98 4.92
CA ARG A 111 3.14 9.75 3.66
C ARG A 111 4.23 10.81 3.66
N ASP A 112 4.73 11.21 4.82
CA ASP A 112 5.78 12.23 4.96
C ASP A 112 7.17 11.61 5.14
N LEU A 113 7.25 10.29 5.32
CA LEU A 113 8.51 9.59 5.52
C LEU A 113 9.36 9.55 4.25
N PRO A 114 10.70 9.55 4.36
CA PRO A 114 11.58 9.59 3.20
C PRO A 114 11.38 8.40 2.26
N THR A 115 11.34 8.67 0.96
CA THR A 115 11.31 7.64 -0.07
C THR A 115 12.71 7.11 -0.36
N LEU A 116 12.84 5.79 -0.43
CA LEU A 116 14.11 5.10 -0.71
C LEU A 116 14.20 4.66 -2.18
N PRO A 117 15.40 4.43 -2.71
CA PRO A 117 15.54 3.81 -4.02
C PRO A 117 15.03 2.36 -3.99
N GLU A 118 14.39 1.92 -5.09
CA GLU A 118 13.93 0.54 -5.29
C GLU A 118 15.08 -0.48 -5.24
N ARG A 119 16.26 -0.13 -5.78
CA ARG A 119 17.42 -1.03 -5.79
C ARG A 119 17.99 -1.23 -4.37
N ARG A 120 17.77 -2.43 -3.83
CA ARG A 120 18.24 -2.82 -2.49
C ARG A 120 19.71 -3.27 -2.51
N GLY A 121 20.61 -2.35 -2.20
CA GLY A 121 22.03 -2.66 -1.98
C GLY A 121 22.30 -3.31 -0.62
N ARG A 122 23.56 -3.71 -0.38
CA ARG A 122 24.01 -4.41 0.86
C ARG A 122 23.58 -3.73 2.17
N HIS A 123 23.54 -2.40 2.20
CA HIS A 123 23.22 -1.60 3.40
C HIS A 123 21.80 -1.00 3.38
N TRP A 124 20.96 -1.41 2.43
CA TRP A 124 19.66 -0.78 2.22
C TRP A 124 18.75 -0.89 3.45
N THR A 125 18.65 -2.09 4.06
CA THR A 125 17.82 -2.30 5.25
C THR A 125 18.30 -1.45 6.42
N THR A 126 19.62 -1.40 6.66
CA THR A 126 20.21 -0.55 7.71
C THR A 126 19.91 0.92 7.45
N HIS A 127 20.02 1.38 6.20
CA HIS A 127 19.69 2.77 5.86
C HIS A 127 18.21 3.09 6.11
N ALA A 128 17.31 2.18 5.72
CA ALA A 128 15.89 2.32 5.97
C ALA A 128 15.57 2.42 7.47
N THR A 129 16.16 1.56 8.31
CA THR A 129 15.90 1.57 9.76
C THR A 129 16.44 2.81 10.47
N HIS A 130 17.43 3.52 9.91
CA HIS A 130 17.95 4.78 10.47
C HIS A 130 17.11 5.99 10.08
N LEU A 131 16.48 5.97 8.90
CA LEU A 131 15.69 7.10 8.39
C LEU A 131 14.25 7.12 8.90
N TYR A 132 13.74 5.97 9.33
CA TYR A 132 12.37 5.80 9.79
C TYR A 132 12.32 5.86 11.32
N PRO A 133 11.17 6.23 11.92
CA PRO A 133 11.02 6.28 13.36
C PRO A 133 11.43 4.95 14.05
N LYS A 134 11.96 5.03 15.27
CA LYS A 134 12.31 3.84 16.04
C LYS A 134 11.07 2.97 16.26
N GLY A 135 11.19 1.66 16.03
CA GLY A 135 10.09 0.69 16.17
C GLY A 135 9.05 0.76 15.04
N TRP A 136 9.26 1.60 14.01
CA TRP A 136 8.32 1.73 12.88
C TRP A 136 8.03 0.40 12.20
N PHE A 137 9.11 -0.32 11.84
CA PHE A 137 9.01 -1.59 11.13
C PHE A 137 8.52 -2.74 12.02
N ASP A 138 8.78 -2.70 13.33
CA ASP A 138 8.32 -3.73 14.27
C ASP A 138 6.79 -3.74 14.41
N ARG A 139 6.17 -2.56 14.25
CA ARG A 139 4.70 -2.40 14.19
C ARG A 139 4.09 -2.71 12.82
N GLY A 140 4.91 -3.10 11.85
CA GLY A 140 4.47 -3.38 10.47
C GLY A 140 4.39 -2.14 9.59
N GLY A 141 5.10 -1.06 9.96
CA GLY A 141 5.14 0.17 9.19
C GLY A 141 5.68 -0.04 7.78
N PRO A 142 5.17 0.72 6.80
CA PRO A 142 5.57 0.59 5.42
C PRO A 142 6.94 1.21 5.19
N VAL A 143 7.61 0.76 4.13
CA VAL A 143 8.70 1.48 3.49
C VAL A 143 8.19 2.07 2.17
N ARG A 144 8.63 3.27 1.84
CA ARG A 144 8.29 3.91 0.56
C ARG A 144 9.45 3.79 -0.41
N THR A 145 9.21 3.23 -1.60
CA THR A 145 10.24 3.08 -2.63
C THR A 145 9.90 3.83 -3.91
N ILE A 146 10.85 4.59 -4.45
CA ILE A 146 10.68 5.25 -5.75
C ILE A 146 10.80 4.19 -6.85
N ARG A 147 9.74 3.99 -7.63
CA ARG A 147 9.71 3.02 -8.73
C ARG A 147 9.64 3.70 -10.08
N THR A 148 10.66 3.47 -10.90
CA THR A 148 10.78 4.03 -12.26
C THR A 148 10.40 3.02 -13.35
N GLY A 149 10.20 1.74 -13.00
CA GLY A 149 9.86 0.66 -13.92
C GLY A 149 8.35 0.50 -14.20
N ILE A 150 8.03 -0.60 -14.88
CA ILE A 150 6.65 -0.99 -15.23
C ILE A 150 5.87 -1.44 -13.98
N GLU A 151 6.55 -2.04 -13.01
CA GLU A 151 5.92 -2.52 -11.77
C GLU A 151 5.68 -1.36 -10.80
N LYS A 152 4.41 -1.00 -10.64
CA LYS A 152 3.97 0.15 -9.85
C LYS A 152 3.11 -0.24 -8.65
N ARG A 153 2.89 -1.55 -8.42
CA ARG A 153 2.00 -2.03 -7.35
C ARG A 153 2.71 -2.06 -6.02
N HIS A 154 1.96 -1.87 -4.94
CA HIS A 154 2.49 -2.08 -3.60
C HIS A 154 2.78 -3.57 -3.37
N ILE A 155 3.87 -3.87 -2.67
CA ILE A 155 4.29 -5.25 -2.41
C ILE A 155 4.08 -5.56 -0.93
N PRO A 156 3.12 -6.44 -0.57
CA PRO A 156 2.96 -6.86 0.82
C PRO A 156 4.17 -7.64 1.30
N ARG A 157 4.47 -7.54 2.61
CA ARG A 157 5.54 -8.27 3.29
C ARG A 157 6.97 -7.98 2.79
N ALA A 158 7.15 -6.89 2.04
CA ALA A 158 8.45 -6.51 1.46
C ALA A 158 9.18 -5.41 2.24
N ALA A 159 8.57 -4.75 3.22
CA ALA A 159 9.29 -3.83 4.11
C ALA A 159 10.19 -4.60 5.09
N PRO A 160 11.23 -3.94 5.65
CA PRO A 160 11.83 -4.42 6.90
C PRO A 160 10.74 -4.73 7.93
N GLY A 161 10.89 -5.82 8.68
CA GLY A 161 9.86 -6.25 9.65
C GLY A 161 8.61 -6.89 9.05
N GLY A 162 8.52 -7.06 7.72
CA GLY A 162 7.41 -7.76 7.06
C GLY A 162 6.16 -6.90 6.80
N GLY A 163 6.28 -5.57 6.86
CA GLY A 163 5.27 -4.61 6.40
C GLY A 163 5.24 -4.45 4.87
N TYR A 164 4.66 -3.35 4.37
CA TYR A 164 4.50 -3.10 2.94
C TYR A 164 5.64 -2.30 2.30
N ASP A 165 6.06 -2.69 1.10
CA ASP A 165 6.83 -1.81 0.21
C ASP A 165 5.84 -1.05 -0.69
N LEU A 166 5.63 0.23 -0.35
CA LEU A 166 4.75 1.14 -1.05
C LEU A 166 5.48 1.83 -2.19
N ALA A 167 5.05 1.50 -3.40
CA ALA A 167 5.55 2.08 -4.63
C ALA A 167 5.14 3.56 -4.72
N VAL A 168 6.12 4.45 -4.74
CA VAL A 168 5.94 5.87 -5.01
C VAL A 168 6.42 6.13 -6.43
N GLN A 169 5.57 6.75 -7.24
CA GLN A 169 6.01 7.23 -8.55
C GLN A 169 6.92 8.44 -8.37
N PRO A 170 8.05 8.52 -9.10
CA PRO A 170 8.82 9.76 -9.11
C PRO A 170 7.89 10.90 -9.58
N PRO A 171 8.05 12.12 -9.03
CA PRO A 171 7.29 13.26 -9.52
C PRO A 171 7.47 13.34 -11.04
N LYS A 172 6.36 13.48 -11.78
CA LYS A 172 6.42 13.67 -13.23
C LYS A 172 7.30 14.88 -13.47
N THR A 173 8.38 14.68 -14.20
CA THR A 173 9.35 15.71 -14.57
C THR A 173 8.67 16.81 -15.42
N LEU A 174 7.93 17.72 -14.79
CA LEU A 174 7.57 19.03 -15.35
C LEU A 174 8.50 20.14 -14.82
N LEU A 175 9.60 19.76 -14.17
CA LEU A 175 10.65 20.65 -13.67
C LEU A 175 12.07 20.18 -14.09
N ARG A 176 12.22 19.57 -15.26
CA ARG A 176 13.49 19.62 -16.00
C ARG A 176 13.30 20.60 -17.14
N VAL A 177 13.57 21.88 -16.91
CA VAL A 177 14.17 22.87 -17.84
C VAL A 177 14.27 24.26 -17.17
N ALA A 178 13.48 24.60 -16.15
CA ALA A 178 13.47 25.97 -15.62
C ALA A 178 14.52 26.33 -14.54
N ALA A 179 15.32 25.40 -14.02
CA ALA A 179 16.11 25.65 -12.80
C ALA A 179 17.65 25.72 -12.96
N VAL A 180 18.21 25.75 -14.17
CA VAL A 180 19.67 25.87 -14.36
C VAL A 180 20.10 27.03 -15.27
N ALA A 181 19.18 27.81 -15.85
CA ALA A 181 19.54 28.91 -16.74
C ALA A 181 19.62 30.30 -16.07
N GLU A 182 19.15 30.49 -14.83
CA GLU A 182 18.87 31.85 -14.32
C GLU A 182 19.75 32.33 -13.15
N THR A 183 20.84 31.63 -12.84
CA THR A 183 21.84 32.16 -11.91
C THR A 183 23.22 31.74 -12.36
N LEU A 184 23.83 32.55 -13.22
CA LEU A 184 25.22 33.02 -13.17
C LEU A 184 25.51 33.79 -14.49
N PRO A 185 25.55 35.14 -14.48
CA PRO A 185 26.21 35.86 -15.55
C PRO A 185 27.71 35.58 -15.43
N MET A 186 28.23 34.72 -16.29
CA MET A 186 29.68 34.57 -16.47
C MET A 186 30.18 35.83 -17.19
N PRO A 187 31.06 36.65 -16.60
CA PRO A 187 31.75 37.66 -17.37
C PRO A 187 32.68 36.98 -18.39
N GLU A 188 32.53 37.38 -19.66
CA GLU A 188 33.26 36.90 -20.82
C GLU A 188 34.79 36.91 -20.62
N PRO A 189 35.50 35.82 -20.94
CA PRO A 189 36.96 35.80 -20.89
C PRO A 189 37.58 36.44 -22.15
N GLY A 190 38.06 37.68 -21.98
CA GLY A 190 39.37 38.09 -22.48
C GLY A 190 39.45 38.83 -23.81
N THR A 191 40.01 40.03 -23.76
CA THR A 191 41.00 40.48 -24.75
C THR A 191 42.13 41.22 -24.02
N ALA A 192 43.19 40.49 -23.68
CA ALA A 192 44.51 41.06 -23.48
C ALA A 192 45.40 40.62 -24.65
N LYS A 193 45.79 41.59 -25.48
CA LYS A 193 46.99 41.61 -26.34
C LYS A 193 47.33 43.10 -26.52
N ALA A 194 48.39 43.62 -25.88
CA ALA A 194 49.82 43.48 -26.18
C ALA A 194 50.30 44.56 -27.17
N ALA A 195 50.92 45.62 -26.63
CA ALA A 195 52.18 46.26 -27.06
C ALA A 195 52.49 47.42 -26.10
#